data_AF-A0A0N4XT83-F1
#
_entry.id   AF-A0A0N4XT83-F1
#
_cell.length_a   1.000
_cell.length_b   1.000
_cell.length_c   1.000
_cell.angle_alpha   90.00
_cell.angle_beta   90.00
_cell.angle_gamma   90.00
#
_symmetry.space_group_name_H-M   'P 1'
#
loop_
_entity.id
_entity.type
_entity.pdbx_description
1 polymer ?
#
loop_
_entity_poly.entity_id
_entity_poly.type
_entity_poly.pdbx_seq_one_letter_code
_entity_poly.pdbx_strand_id
1 'polypeptide(L)'
;MTYAGRKRQRINVPPQLQISKGLFLKKLTRARFLSGVTATGAALRAVAKLDFPHRTDIVVVTDGFSFDTVDAEAELLRQRPGVRVLVTGNYRPVVMEVLNSIAGHPGNVLLGNQSTQQLSSLLHC
;
A
#
# COMPACT_ATOMS: atom_id res chain seq x y z
N MET A 1 0.42 -2.30 -6.45
CA MET A 1 0.39 -3.77 -6.63
C MET A 1 -0.93 -4.29 -6.09
N THR A 2 -1.52 -5.34 -6.66
CA THR A 2 -2.68 -6.04 -6.08
C THR A 2 -2.22 -7.40 -5.56
N TYR A 3 -2.60 -7.77 -4.34
CA TYR A 3 -2.10 -8.98 -3.67
C TYR A 3 -3.22 -9.70 -2.92
N ALA A 4 -3.28 -11.02 -3.09
CA ALA A 4 -4.11 -11.93 -2.28
C ALA A 4 -3.35 -13.22 -1.87
N GLY A 5 -2.10 -13.37 -2.30
CA GLY A 5 -1.25 -14.52 -1.96
C GLY A 5 -0.08 -14.68 -2.93
N ARG A 6 0.88 -15.56 -2.60
CA ARG A 6 2.12 -15.74 -3.37
C ARG A 6 1.90 -16.06 -4.86
N LYS A 7 0.90 -16.90 -5.17
CA LYS A 7 0.51 -17.26 -6.55
C LYS A 7 -0.59 -16.33 -7.11
N ARG A 8 -1.13 -15.41 -6.29
CA ARG A 8 -2.25 -14.52 -6.60
C ARG A 8 -1.86 -13.08 -6.31
N GLN A 9 -0.95 -12.57 -7.13
CA GLN A 9 -0.45 -11.21 -7.02
C GLN A 9 -0.20 -10.63 -8.41
N ARG A 10 -0.29 -9.31 -8.54
CA ARG A 10 -0.05 -8.60 -9.80
C ARG A 10 0.55 -7.22 -9.58
N ILE A 11 1.66 -6.96 -10.27
CA ILE A 11 2.16 -5.60 -10.47
C ILE A 11 1.41 -5.02 -11.68
N ASN A 12 0.47 -4.11 -11.44
CA ASN A 12 -0.35 -3.50 -12.52
C ASN A 12 0.47 -2.55 -13.40
N VAL A 13 1.38 -1.79 -12.77
CA VAL A 13 2.35 -0.92 -13.42
C VAL A 13 3.68 -1.09 -12.66
N PRO A 14 4.77 -1.49 -13.32
CA PRO A 14 6.09 -1.55 -12.68
C PRO A 14 6.56 -0.15 -12.25
N PRO A 15 7.12 0.03 -11.04
CA PRO A 15 7.58 1.34 -10.56
C PRO A 15 8.65 1.99 -11.44
N GLN A 16 9.49 1.17 -12.08
CA GLN A 16 10.60 1.62 -12.94
C GLN A 16 10.12 2.10 -14.32
N LEU A 17 8.86 1.82 -14.67
CA LEU A 17 8.34 2.12 -15.99
C LEU A 17 7.87 3.57 -16.08
N GLN A 18 8.60 4.40 -16.82
CA GLN A 18 8.19 5.77 -17.12
C GLN A 18 7.04 5.78 -18.13
N ILE A 19 5.86 6.20 -17.71
CA ILE A 19 4.66 6.33 -18.57
C ILE A 19 3.90 7.61 -18.25
N SER A 20 3.15 8.10 -19.24
CA SER A 20 2.26 9.25 -19.05
C SER A 20 1.15 8.95 -18.02
N LYS A 21 0.66 10.00 -17.35
CA LYS A 21 -0.48 9.93 -16.42
C LYS A 21 -1.70 9.23 -17.06
N GLY A 22 -2.02 9.55 -18.31
CA GLY A 22 -3.14 8.93 -19.03
C GLY A 22 -2.96 7.42 -19.23
N LEU A 23 -1.75 6.97 -19.59
CA LEU A 23 -1.47 5.54 -19.74
C LEU A 23 -1.43 4.82 -18.38
N PHE A 24 -0.90 5.47 -17.34
CA PHE A 24 -0.94 4.95 -15.97
C PHE A 24 -2.38 4.69 -15.53
N LEU A 25 -3.26 5.69 -15.66
CA LEU A 25 -4.67 5.55 -15.29
C LEU A 25 -5.36 4.45 -16.10
N LYS A 26 -5.12 4.37 -17.42
CA LYS A 26 -5.66 3.30 -18.28
C LYS A 26 -5.19 1.90 -17.87
N LYS A 27 -3.96 1.75 -17.37
CA LYS A 27 -3.46 0.47 -16.84
C LYS A 27 -4.06 0.17 -15.46
N LEU A 28 -4.19 1.18 -14.61
CA LEU A 28 -4.74 1.03 -13.27
C LEU A 28 -6.23 0.63 -13.28
N THR A 29 -7.04 1.19 -14.18
CA THR A 29 -8.46 0.81 -14.33
C THR A 29 -8.67 -0.64 -14.77
N ARG A 30 -7.62 -1.28 -15.31
CA ARG A 30 -7.62 -2.71 -15.67
C ARG A 30 -7.13 -3.62 -14.54
N ALA A 31 -6.76 -3.07 -13.39
CA ALA A 31 -6.45 -3.86 -12.20
C ALA A 31 -7.70 -4.66 -11.82
N ARG A 32 -7.53 -5.97 -11.62
CA ARG A 32 -8.64 -6.87 -11.28
C ARG A 32 -8.58 -7.20 -9.80
N PHE A 33 -9.76 -7.33 -9.18
CA PHE A 33 -9.89 -7.95 -7.88
C PHE A 33 -9.33 -9.39 -7.94
N LEU A 34 -8.53 -9.75 -6.94
CA LEU A 34 -7.98 -11.08 -6.77
C LEU A 34 -8.66 -11.71 -5.55
N SER A 35 -9.47 -12.76 -5.76
CA SER A 35 -10.12 -13.47 -4.67
C SER A 35 -9.12 -14.31 -3.88
N GLY A 36 -9.41 -14.54 -2.60
CA GLY A 36 -8.59 -15.33 -1.70
C GLY A 36 -8.48 -14.67 -0.33
N VAL A 37 -7.33 -14.87 0.32
CA VAL A 37 -7.02 -14.29 1.62
C VAL A 37 -6.41 -12.89 1.47
N THR A 38 -6.56 -12.08 2.50
CA THR A 38 -5.80 -10.83 2.64
C THR A 38 -4.48 -11.14 3.35
N ALA A 39 -3.39 -11.27 2.61
CA ALA A 39 -2.05 -11.54 3.15
C ALA A 39 -1.19 -10.26 3.03
N THR A 40 -1.43 -9.30 3.91
CA THR A 40 -0.83 -7.96 3.88
C THR A 40 0.67 -8.03 4.18
N GLY A 41 1.10 -8.87 5.13
CA GLY A 41 2.52 -9.02 5.46
C GLY A 41 3.32 -9.51 4.26
N ALA A 42 2.83 -10.54 3.59
CA ALA A 42 3.45 -11.07 2.38
C ALA A 42 3.44 -10.07 1.20
N ALA A 43 2.43 -9.21 1.11
CA ALA A 43 2.40 -8.10 0.16
C ALA A 43 3.51 -7.08 0.45
N LEU A 44 3.64 -6.66 1.71
CA LEU A 44 4.71 -5.74 2.16
C LEU A 44 6.09 -6.34 1.88
N ARG A 45 6.29 -7.62 2.20
CA ARG A 45 7.52 -8.37 1.86
C ARG A 45 7.82 -8.35 0.37
N ALA A 46 6.80 -8.52 -0.47
CA ALA A 46 6.98 -8.51 -1.92
C ALA A 46 7.36 -7.11 -2.43
N VAL A 47 6.74 -6.06 -1.89
CA VAL A 47 7.08 -4.66 -2.19
C VAL A 47 8.48 -4.31 -1.68
N ALA A 48 8.91 -4.86 -0.53
CA ALA A 48 10.26 -4.68 -0.02
C ALA A 48 11.34 -5.29 -0.93
N LYS A 49 10.99 -6.20 -1.84
CA LYS A 49 11.96 -6.72 -2.83
C LYS A 49 12.14 -5.80 -4.04
N LEU A 50 11.31 -4.76 -4.17
CA LEU A 50 11.43 -3.78 -5.24
C LEU A 50 12.51 -2.75 -4.90
N ASP A 51 13.07 -2.17 -5.95
CA ASP A 51 14.03 -1.08 -5.88
C ASP A 51 13.32 0.28 -5.93
N PHE A 52 13.73 1.18 -5.06
CA PHE A 52 13.17 2.53 -4.88
C PHE A 52 14.31 3.56 -4.92
N PRO A 53 14.78 3.97 -6.11
CA PRO A 53 15.95 4.86 -6.24
C PRO A 53 15.69 6.30 -5.78
N HIS A 54 14.44 6.64 -5.47
CA HIS A 54 13.99 7.98 -5.09
C HIS A 54 13.13 7.93 -3.83
N ARG A 55 12.89 9.10 -3.22
CA ARG A 55 11.90 9.23 -2.15
C ARG A 55 10.57 8.67 -2.64
N THR A 56 10.02 7.72 -1.90
CA THR A 56 8.87 6.91 -2.34
C THR A 56 7.84 6.82 -1.23
N ASP A 57 6.61 7.21 -1.56
CA ASP A 57 5.44 6.96 -0.73
C ASP A 57 4.82 5.61 -1.10
N ILE A 58 4.78 4.70 -0.13
CA ILE A 58 4.07 3.43 -0.24
C ILE A 58 2.70 3.61 0.41
N VAL A 59 1.66 3.65 -0.42
CA VAL A 59 0.27 3.77 0.04
C VAL A 59 -0.37 2.38 0.08
N VAL A 60 -0.73 1.93 1.28
CA VAL A 60 -1.43 0.67 1.54
C VAL A 60 -2.92 0.95 1.70
N VAL A 61 -3.74 0.30 0.86
CA VAL A 61 -5.20 0.43 0.90
C VAL A 61 -5.79 -0.85 1.48
N THR A 62 -6.24 -0.81 2.74
CA THR A 62 -6.72 -1.99 3.47
C THR A 62 -7.62 -1.59 4.64
N ASP A 63 -8.48 -2.51 5.10
CA ASP A 63 -9.29 -2.41 6.32
C ASP A 63 -8.51 -2.88 7.57
N GLY A 64 -7.31 -3.45 7.39
CA GLY A 64 -6.45 -3.93 8.46
C GLY A 64 -6.68 -5.40 8.81
N PHE A 65 -7.60 -6.09 8.14
CA PHE A 65 -7.70 -7.53 8.29
C PHE A 65 -6.59 -8.22 7.50
N SER A 66 -5.79 -9.05 8.16
CA SER A 66 -4.72 -9.83 7.52
C SER A 66 -4.67 -11.24 8.11
N PHE A 67 -4.42 -12.24 7.25
CA PHE A 67 -4.22 -13.63 7.65
C PHE A 67 -2.78 -13.94 8.05
N ASP A 68 -1.88 -12.98 7.89
CA ASP A 68 -0.46 -13.06 8.26
C ASP A 68 -0.03 -11.83 9.06
N THR A 69 1.09 -11.97 9.78
CA THR A 69 1.70 -10.89 10.58
C THR A 69 2.26 -9.80 9.67
N VAL A 70 2.04 -8.54 10.03
CA VAL A 70 2.47 -7.38 9.22
C VAL A 70 3.72 -6.70 9.78
N ASP A 71 4.00 -6.83 11.07
CA ASP A 71 4.89 -5.94 11.83
C ASP A 71 6.31 -5.90 11.26
N ALA A 72 6.96 -7.06 11.16
CA ALA A 72 8.34 -7.15 10.67
C ALA A 72 8.47 -6.66 9.21
N GLU A 73 7.49 -6.97 8.36
CA GLU A 73 7.54 -6.60 6.94
C GLU A 73 7.27 -5.11 6.72
N ALA A 74 6.39 -4.53 7.53
CA ALA A 74 6.14 -3.09 7.55
C ALA A 74 7.37 -2.34 8.07
N GLU A 75 8.00 -2.83 9.13
CA GLU A 75 9.21 -2.25 9.70
C GLU A 75 10.37 -2.24 8.68
N LEU A 76 10.59 -3.36 7.97
CA LEU A 76 11.60 -3.45 6.91
C LEU A 76 11.42 -2.38 5.82
N LEU A 77 10.18 -2.02 5.49
CA LEU A 77 9.89 -0.94 4.53
C LEU A 77 10.13 0.44 5.13
N ARG A 78 9.68 0.69 6.36
CA ARG A 78 9.85 2.00 7.02
C ARG A 78 11.31 2.35 7.32
N GLN A 79 12.15 1.35 7.58
CA GLN A 79 13.58 1.54 7.82
C GLN A 79 14.36 1.90 6.54
N ARG A 80 13.74 1.80 5.35
CA ARG A 80 14.40 2.16 4.10
C ARG A 80 14.56 3.67 3.97
N PRO A 81 15.77 4.16 3.68
CA PRO A 81 16.00 5.58 3.44
C PRO A 81 15.07 6.13 2.36
N GLY A 82 14.38 7.22 2.67
CA GLY A 82 13.48 7.91 1.73
C GLY A 82 12.14 7.21 1.47
N VAL A 83 11.82 6.11 2.17
CA VAL A 83 10.50 5.46 2.08
C VAL A 83 9.60 5.96 3.20
N ARG A 84 8.37 6.37 2.86
CA ARG A 84 7.30 6.65 3.81
C ARG A 84 6.13 5.72 3.53
N VAL A 85 5.61 5.08 4.57
CA VAL A 85 4.47 4.16 4.47
C VAL A 85 3.21 4.85 4.99
N LEU A 86 2.19 4.94 4.14
CA LEU A 86 0.89 5.52 4.43
C LEU A 86 -0.17 4.43 4.34
N VAL A 87 -1.18 4.49 5.18
CA VAL A 87 -2.33 3.59 5.16
C VAL A 87 -3.57 4.40 4.89
N THR A 88 -4.44 3.94 3.99
CA THR A 88 -5.66 4.68 3.66
C THR A 88 -6.85 3.78 3.33
N GLY A 89 -8.06 4.30 3.48
CA GLY A 89 -9.27 3.60 3.13
C GLY A 89 -10.53 4.22 3.70
N ASN A 90 -11.68 3.80 3.19
CA ASN A 90 -12.99 4.13 3.78
C ASN A 90 -13.72 2.83 4.10
N TYR A 91 -13.31 2.20 5.21
CA TYR A 91 -13.79 0.90 5.66
C TYR A 91 -14.37 1.00 7.06
N ARG A 92 -15.41 0.19 7.34
CA ARG A 92 -15.99 0.00 8.66
C ARG A 92 -16.50 -1.45 8.78
N PRO A 93 -16.04 -2.25 9.75
CA PRO A 93 -15.02 -1.97 10.77
C PRO A 93 -13.58 -1.93 10.19
N VAL A 94 -12.60 -1.55 11.01
CA VAL A 94 -11.16 -1.63 10.72
C VAL A 94 -10.40 -2.20 11.90
N VAL A 95 -9.23 -2.81 11.64
CA VAL A 95 -8.32 -3.29 12.69
C VAL A 95 -7.21 -2.25 12.91
N MET A 96 -7.48 -1.24 13.75
CA MET A 96 -6.59 -0.08 13.95
C MET A 96 -5.17 -0.45 14.37
N GLU A 97 -5.00 -1.48 15.19
CA GLU A 97 -3.68 -1.97 15.62
C GLU A 97 -2.82 -2.39 14.41
N VAL A 98 -3.40 -3.15 13.48
CA VAL A 98 -2.73 -3.57 12.25
C VAL A 98 -2.43 -2.37 11.36
N LEU A 99 -3.36 -1.43 11.20
CA LEU A 99 -3.14 -0.22 10.39
C LEU A 99 -1.98 0.62 10.94
N ASN A 100 -1.94 0.83 12.26
CA ASN A 100 -0.86 1.53 12.94
C ASN A 100 0.46 0.76 12.81
N SER A 101 0.44 -0.57 12.92
CA SER A 101 1.62 -1.39 12.73
C SER A 101 2.14 -1.36 11.29
N ILE A 102 1.30 -1.17 10.28
CA ILE A 102 1.74 -0.97 8.89
C ILE A 102 2.34 0.44 8.72
N ALA A 103 1.64 1.47 9.20
CA ALA A 103 2.00 2.87 8.98
C ALA A 103 3.19 3.35 9.85
N GLY A 104 3.36 2.77 11.04
CA GLY A 104 4.42 3.06 12.01
C GLY A 104 4.21 4.35 12.81
N HIS A 105 3.26 5.18 12.40
CA HIS A 105 2.84 6.37 13.10
C HIS A 105 1.34 6.60 12.87
N PRO A 106 0.52 6.91 13.90
CA PRO A 106 -0.92 7.11 13.73
C PRO A 106 -1.27 8.22 12.73
N GLY A 107 -0.45 9.27 12.63
CA GLY A 107 -0.62 10.35 11.66
C GLY A 107 -0.48 9.93 10.19
N ASN A 108 -0.01 8.72 9.92
CA ASN A 108 0.11 8.15 8.56
C ASN A 108 -1.08 7.23 8.22
N VAL A 109 -2.07 7.10 9.12
CA VAL A 109 -3.30 6.32 8.90
C VAL A 109 -4.44 7.28 8.56
N LEU A 110 -4.89 7.25 7.30
CA LEU A 110 -5.84 8.20 6.71
C LEU A 110 -7.16 7.50 6.38
N LEU A 111 -8.15 7.59 7.27
CA LEU A 111 -9.39 6.83 7.16
C LEU A 111 -10.63 7.72 6.96
N GLY A 112 -11.67 7.12 6.38
CA GLY A 112 -13.00 7.71 6.27
C GLY A 112 -13.20 8.54 5.02
N ASN A 113 -14.25 9.35 5.01
CA ASN A 113 -14.70 10.09 3.81
C ASN A 113 -13.68 11.13 3.32
N GLN A 114 -12.80 11.62 4.20
CA GLN A 114 -11.78 12.61 3.86
C GLN A 114 -10.42 12.00 3.52
N SER A 115 -10.29 10.67 3.57
CA SER A 115 -9.01 9.96 3.39
C SER A 115 -8.31 10.30 2.07
N THR A 116 -9.06 10.41 0.97
CA THR A 116 -8.53 10.78 -0.35
C THR A 116 -8.01 12.22 -0.40
N GLN A 117 -8.73 13.16 0.21
CA GLN A 117 -8.33 14.56 0.30
C GLN A 117 -7.06 14.71 1.15
N GLN A 118 -7.03 14.06 2.32
CA GLN A 118 -5.87 14.03 3.21
C GLN A 118 -4.65 13.44 2.51
N LEU A 119 -4.83 12.31 1.80
CA LEU A 119 -3.76 11.69 1.03
C LEU A 119 -3.22 12.64 -0.05
N SER A 120 -4.11 13.28 -0.83
CA SER A 120 -3.68 14.25 -1.86
C SER A 120 -2.86 15.39 -1.27
N SER A 121 -3.26 15.93 -0.11
CA SER A 121 -2.53 17.00 0.56
C SER A 121 -1.13 16.59 1.01
N LEU A 122 -0.95 15.32 1.43
CA LEU A 122 0.32 14.78 1.91
C LEU A 122 1.29 14.37 0.80
N LEU A 123 0.75 14.00 -0.37
CA LEU A 123 1.55 13.62 -1.53
C LEU A 123 2.05 14.85 -2.33
N HIS A 124 1.61 16.07 -1.96
CA HIS A 124 1.92 17.31 -2.69
C HIS A 124 1.66 17.21 -4.20
N CYS A 125 0.61 16.46 -4.56
CA CYS A 125 0.18 16.18 -5.93
C CYS A 125 -1.04 17.01 -6.33
#